data_AF-A0A0B1TBJ5-F1
#
_entry.id   AF-A0A0B1TBJ5-F1
#
_cell.length_a   1.000
_cell.length_b   1.000
_cell.length_c   1.000
_cell.angle_alpha   90.00
_cell.angle_beta   90.00
_cell.angle_gamma   90.00
#
_symmetry.space_group_name_H-M   'P 1'
#
loop_
_entity.id
_entity.type
_entity.pdbx_description
1 polymer ?
#
loop_
_entity_poly.entity_id
_entity_poly.type
_entity_poly.pdbx_seq_one_letter_code
_entity_poly.pdbx_strand_id
1 'polypeptide(L)'
;MFLQESRELRCVYYGGSSTRCTVVEPEVTVEQNPGCFEELDNANVTRIYCGLNCEESEETTIVSKKPQWNHQCSMFYNYNLERRRRDWQAHFSLLSVLCRLGQCFVFRYLWRSEACINTTISFEVSCGTHRDPKIFYYRNENLFEYEDAE
;
A
#
# COMPACT_ATOMS: atom_id res chain seq x y z
N MET A 1 -25.85 3.40 -4.72
CA MET A 1 -25.10 2.79 -3.61
C MET A 1 -23.83 2.25 -4.23
N PHE A 2 -22.70 2.95 -4.08
CA PHE A 2 -21.41 2.49 -4.61
C PHE A 2 -20.73 1.71 -3.49
N LEU A 3 -20.32 0.47 -3.78
CA LEU A 3 -19.65 -0.41 -2.84
C LEU A 3 -18.22 0.10 -2.64
N GLN A 4 -17.94 0.64 -1.46
CA GLN A 4 -16.58 0.87 -1.01
C GLN A 4 -16.01 -0.52 -0.65
N GLU A 5 -15.12 -1.05 -1.48
CA GLU A 5 -14.44 -2.31 -1.19
C GLU A 5 -13.22 -2.01 -0.31
N SER A 6 -13.36 -2.21 1.01
CA SER A 6 -12.19 -2.32 1.87
C SER A 6 -11.57 -3.71 1.70
N ARG A 7 -10.23 -3.74 1.69
CA ARG A 7 -9.43 -4.95 1.57
C ARG A 7 -8.40 -4.97 2.68
N GLU A 8 -8.13 -6.14 3.22
CA GLU A 8 -7.08 -6.31 4.22
C GLU A 8 -5.79 -6.72 3.52
N LEU A 9 -4.73 -5.94 3.70
CA LEU A 9 -3.37 -6.29 3.30
C LEU A 9 -2.63 -6.80 4.53
N ARG A 10 -2.35 -8.10 4.57
CA ARG A 10 -1.66 -8.74 5.68
C ARG A 10 -0.18 -8.88 5.39
N CYS A 11 0.65 -8.26 6.22
CA CYS A 11 2.11 -8.38 6.16
C CYS A 11 2.64 -9.22 7.31
N VAL A 12 3.36 -10.30 6.97
CA VAL A 12 3.98 -11.21 7.94
C VAL A 12 5.49 -11.09 7.85
N TYR A 13 6.12 -10.93 9.02
CA TYR A 13 7.57 -10.98 9.17
C TYR A 13 7.99 -12.39 9.57
N TYR A 14 8.83 -13.02 8.75
CA TYR A 14 9.31 -14.40 8.98
C TYR A 14 10.71 -14.45 9.63
N GLY A 15 11.31 -13.31 9.96
CA GLY A 15 12.69 -13.21 10.44
C GLY A 15 13.70 -12.86 9.32
N GLY A 16 14.78 -12.16 9.69
CA GLY A 16 15.79 -11.67 8.74
C GLY A 16 15.31 -10.45 7.95
N SER A 17 15.54 -10.40 6.63
CA SER A 17 15.02 -9.38 5.70
C SER A 17 13.76 -9.83 4.94
N SER A 18 13.16 -10.96 5.31
CA SER A 18 12.03 -11.53 4.56
C SER A 18 10.69 -11.12 5.17
N THR A 19 10.06 -10.11 4.57
CA THR A 19 8.67 -9.75 4.82
C THR A 19 7.82 -10.10 3.61
N ARG A 20 6.64 -10.66 3.83
CA ARG A 20 5.68 -10.92 2.74
C ARG A 20 4.37 -10.24 3.08
N CYS A 21 3.86 -9.45 2.14
CA CYS A 21 2.52 -8.87 2.24
C CYS A 21 1.64 -9.47 1.16
N THR A 22 0.41 -9.81 1.53
CA THR A 22 -0.60 -10.29 0.58
C THR A 22 -1.94 -9.64 0.87
N VAL A 23 -2.76 -9.48 -0.16
CA VAL A 23 -4.17 -9.13 0.02
C VAL A 23 -4.88 -10.38 0.53
N VAL A 24 -5.60 -10.26 1.64
CA VAL A 24 -6.35 -11.36 2.25
C VAL A 24 -7.56 -11.65 1.38
N GLU A 25 -7.41 -12.60 0.47
CA GLU A 25 -8.52 -13.21 -0.27
C GLU A 25 -8.79 -14.61 0.31
N PRO A 26 -10.05 -15.09 0.33
CA PRO A 26 -10.43 -16.35 0.97
C PRO A 26 -9.69 -17.59 0.42
N GLU A 27 -9.08 -17.48 -0.76
CA GLU A 27 -8.36 -18.57 -1.44
C GLU A 27 -6.85 -18.34 -1.57
N VAL A 28 -6.30 -17.20 -1.12
CA VAL A 28 -4.89 -16.84 -1.31
C VAL A 28 -4.09 -17.01 -0.03
N THR A 29 -3.16 -17.96 -0.05
CA THR A 29 -2.20 -18.18 1.05
C THR A 29 -1.04 -17.18 0.99
N VAL A 30 -0.58 -16.69 2.16
CA VAL A 30 0.51 -15.70 2.36
C VAL A 30 1.88 -16.11 1.76
N GLU A 31 2.01 -17.34 1.25
CA GLU A 31 3.25 -17.84 0.67
C GLU A 31 3.60 -17.19 -0.68
N GLN A 32 2.62 -16.75 -1.47
CA GLN A 32 2.87 -16.04 -2.70
C GLN A 32 3.03 -14.54 -2.39
N ASN A 33 4.19 -13.98 -2.72
CA ASN A 33 4.47 -12.54 -2.68
C ASN A 33 4.42 -11.91 -4.09
N PRO A 34 3.37 -12.11 -4.92
CA PRO A 34 3.46 -11.86 -6.36
C PRO A 34 3.42 -10.37 -6.74
N GLY A 35 3.49 -9.44 -5.79
CA GLY A 35 3.30 -8.01 -6.04
C GLY A 35 4.18 -7.07 -5.22
N CYS A 36 5.16 -7.57 -4.46
CA CYS A 36 6.08 -6.71 -3.70
C CYS A 36 7.50 -6.69 -4.25
N PHE A 37 8.16 -5.54 -4.20
CA PHE A 37 9.57 -5.37 -4.58
C PHE A 37 10.29 -4.42 -3.62
N GLU A 38 11.62 -4.52 -3.57
CA GLU A 38 12.48 -3.71 -2.70
C GLU A 38 13.23 -2.66 -3.53
N GLU A 39 13.36 -1.45 -3.00
CA GLU A 39 14.10 -0.36 -3.63
C GLU A 39 14.83 0.46 -2.57
N LEU A 40 16.02 0.95 -2.91
CA LEU A 40 16.74 1.91 -2.09
C LEU A 40 16.28 3.32 -2.45
N ASP A 41 15.71 4.01 -1.47
CA ASP A 41 15.37 5.43 -1.62
C ASP A 41 16.64 6.28 -1.74
N ASN A 42 16.49 7.52 -2.20
CA ASN A 42 17.59 8.48 -2.37
C ASN A 42 18.38 8.74 -1.06
N ALA A 43 17.79 8.45 0.09
CA ALA A 43 18.41 8.53 1.41
C ALA A 43 19.14 7.24 1.83
N ASN A 44 19.39 6.29 0.91
CA ASN A 44 19.90 4.94 1.18
C ASN A 44 19.05 4.12 2.16
N VAL A 45 17.74 4.41 2.22
CA VAL A 45 16.79 3.67 3.05
C VAL A 45 16.10 2.62 2.19
N THR A 46 16.11 1.37 2.64
CA THR A 46 15.39 0.29 1.93
C THR A 46 13.88 0.45 2.16
N ARG A 47 13.13 0.53 1.07
CA ARG A 47 11.66 0.53 1.04
C ARG A 47 11.15 -0.71 0.35
N ILE A 48 10.16 -1.36 0.95
CA ILE A 48 9.45 -2.48 0.36
C ILE A 48 8.10 -1.97 -0.13
N TYR A 49 7.87 -2.06 -1.43
CA TYR A 49 6.67 -1.62 -2.13
C TYR A 49 5.78 -2.82 -2.42
N CYS A 50 4.53 -2.79 -1.98
CA CYS A 50 3.56 -3.86 -2.18
C CYS A 50 2.32 -3.36 -2.92
N GLY A 51 1.99 -4.00 -4.04
CA GLY A 51 0.81 -3.66 -4.84
C GLY A 51 -0.51 -3.90 -4.11
N LEU A 52 -1.44 -2.97 -4.24
CA LEU A 52 -2.75 -3.00 -3.55
C LEU A 52 -3.91 -3.50 -4.44
N ASN A 53 -3.64 -3.79 -5.72
CA ASN A 53 -4.63 -4.18 -6.72
C ASN A 53 -5.87 -3.26 -6.79
N CYS A 54 -5.69 -1.97 -6.50
CA CYS A 54 -6.71 -0.92 -6.69
C CYS A 54 -6.57 -0.24 -8.08
N GLU A 55 -6.46 -1.04 -9.15
CA GLU A 55 -6.12 -0.56 -10.51
C GLU A 55 -7.21 0.36 -11.10
N GLU A 56 -8.48 0.12 -10.76
CA GLU A 56 -9.62 0.91 -11.26
C GLU A 56 -9.98 2.10 -10.37
N SER A 57 -9.41 2.20 -9.18
CA SER A 57 -9.76 3.25 -8.23
C SER A 57 -8.98 4.53 -8.51
N GLU A 58 -9.63 5.69 -8.46
CA GLU A 58 -8.99 7.02 -8.54
C GLU A 58 -8.33 7.44 -7.23
N GLU A 59 -8.82 6.92 -6.10
CA GLU A 59 -8.32 7.20 -4.77
C GLU A 59 -8.08 5.91 -3.98
N THR A 60 -7.08 5.94 -3.12
CA THR A 60 -6.82 4.88 -2.15
C THR A 60 -6.37 5.48 -0.86
N THR A 61 -6.90 4.95 0.22
CA THR A 61 -6.59 5.40 1.56
C THR A 61 -6.37 4.22 2.48
N ILE A 62 -5.49 4.40 3.46
CA ILE A 62 -5.35 3.45 4.57
C ILE A 62 -6.46 3.80 5.55
N VAL A 63 -7.30 2.82 5.88
CA VAL A 63 -8.46 2.94 6.78
C VAL A 63 -8.10 2.57 8.20
N SER A 64 -7.21 1.60 8.42
CA SER A 64 -6.77 1.22 9.76
C SER A 64 -5.51 0.36 9.70
N LYS A 65 -4.82 0.21 10.84
CA LYS A 65 -3.70 -0.73 11.00
C LYS A 65 -3.99 -1.69 12.17
N LYS A 66 -3.52 -2.93 12.07
CA LYS A 66 -3.70 -3.97 13.09
C LYS A 66 -2.36 -4.63 13.42
N PRO A 67 -1.85 -4.54 14.66
CA PRO A 67 -2.44 -3.82 15.79
C PRO A 67 -2.41 -2.30 15.61
N GLN A 68 -3.43 -1.61 16.13
CA GLN A 68 -3.58 -0.15 16.02
C GLN A 68 -2.48 0.58 16.81
N TRP A 69 -2.03 0.03 17.94
CA TRP A 69 -0.99 0.60 18.79
C TRP A 69 0.36 -0.02 18.45
N ASN A 70 1.00 0.46 17.39
CA ASN A 70 2.28 -0.06 16.93
C ASN A 70 3.23 1.08 16.56
N HIS A 71 4.03 1.52 17.53
CA HIS A 71 5.00 2.61 17.34
C HIS A 71 6.15 2.27 16.39
N GLN A 72 6.34 0.98 16.05
CA GLN A 72 7.31 0.58 15.02
C GLN A 72 6.82 0.95 13.62
N CYS A 73 5.51 1.16 13.44
CA CYS A 73 4.90 1.57 12.18
C CYS A 73 4.09 2.86 12.37
N SER A 74 4.65 3.98 11.93
CA SER A 74 4.02 5.30 11.90
C SER A 74 3.84 5.79 10.46
N MET A 75 2.62 6.24 10.15
CA MET A 75 2.27 6.74 8.82
C MET A 75 3.16 7.92 8.44
N PHE A 76 3.49 8.06 7.16
CA PHE A 76 4.38 9.08 6.58
C PHE A 76 5.86 8.97 6.95
N TYR A 77 6.20 8.29 8.05
CA TYR A 77 7.59 8.07 8.46
C TYR A 77 8.14 6.77 7.90
N ASN A 78 7.48 5.65 8.21
CA ASN A 78 7.99 4.32 7.87
C ASN A 78 6.97 3.41 7.17
N TYR A 79 5.78 3.94 6.86
CA TYR A 79 4.92 3.43 5.83
C TYR A 79 4.05 4.54 5.24
N ASN A 80 3.69 4.43 3.96
CA ASN A 80 2.66 5.26 3.35
C ASN A 80 2.16 4.66 2.02
N LEU A 81 1.13 5.26 1.44
CA LEU A 81 0.72 5.00 0.07
C LEU A 81 1.54 5.84 -0.90
N GLU A 82 2.01 5.21 -1.97
CA GLU A 82 2.67 5.89 -3.08
C GLU A 82 2.01 5.51 -4.40
N ARG A 83 1.67 6.55 -5.16
CA ARG A 83 1.15 6.41 -6.52
C ARG A 83 2.34 6.38 -7.47
N ARG A 84 2.52 5.27 -8.17
CA ARG A 84 3.55 5.16 -9.21
C ARG A 84 2.91 4.84 -10.55
N ARG A 85 3.37 5.54 -11.59
CA ARG A 85 3.16 5.06 -12.96
C ARG A 85 4.10 3.88 -13.14
N ARG A 86 3.54 2.71 -13.39
CA ARG A 86 4.35 1.59 -13.82
C ARG A 86 4.54 1.76 -15.32
N ASP A 87 5.66 2.38 -15.71
CA ASP A 87 6.18 2.20 -17.05
C ASP A 87 6.76 0.79 -17.06
N TRP A 88 6.02 -0.20 -17.56
CA TRP A 88 6.53 -1.56 -17.68
C TRP A 88 7.78 -1.54 -18.60
N GLN A 89 8.98 -1.49 -18.01
CA GLN A 89 10.27 -1.64 -18.70
C GLN A 89 10.75 -3.10 -18.73
N ALA A 90 9.84 -4.08 -18.88
CA ALA A 90 10.24 -5.49 -19.01
C ALA A 90 9.47 -6.22 -20.11
N HIS A 91 9.83 -5.91 -21.36
CA HIS A 91 9.45 -6.57 -22.63
C HIS A 91 8.40 -5.86 -23.50
N PHE A 92 8.86 -5.54 -24.71
CA PHE A 92 8.18 -5.05 -25.89
C PHE A 92 7.86 -3.55 -25.96
N SER A 93 8.68 -2.90 -26.78
CA SER A 93 8.71 -1.54 -27.31
C SER A 93 7.39 -1.00 -27.92
N LEU A 94 6.27 -1.70 -27.77
CA LEU A 94 4.95 -1.36 -28.32
C LEU A 94 3.97 -0.79 -27.27
N LEU A 95 4.23 -1.00 -25.97
CA LEU A 95 3.38 -0.50 -24.86
C LEU A 95 3.51 1.02 -24.61
N SER A 96 4.55 1.68 -25.12
CA SER A 96 4.72 3.14 -25.04
C SER A 96 3.63 3.91 -25.82
N VAL A 97 2.99 3.27 -26.80
CA VAL A 97 1.87 3.86 -27.57
C VAL A 97 0.55 3.82 -26.80
N LEU A 98 0.34 2.83 -25.92
CA LEU A 98 -0.90 2.69 -25.13
C LEU A 98 -1.04 3.76 -24.05
N CYS A 99 0.07 4.22 -23.45
CA CYS A 99 0.02 5.36 -22.53
C CYS A 99 -0.44 6.66 -23.26
N ARG A 100 -0.16 6.81 -24.56
CA ARG A 100 -0.64 7.95 -25.37
C ARG A 100 -2.13 7.85 -25.72
N LEU A 101 -2.73 6.65 -25.67
CA LEU A 101 -4.15 6.41 -25.93
C LEU A 101 -5.02 6.52 -24.67
N GLY A 102 -4.48 7.05 -23.56
CA GLY A 102 -5.23 7.31 -22.33
C GLY A 102 -5.31 6.14 -21.36
N GLN A 103 -4.59 5.04 -21.61
CA GLN A 103 -4.56 3.85 -20.75
C GLN A 103 -3.21 3.71 -20.02
N CYS A 104 -2.75 4.78 -19.37
CA CYS A 104 -1.66 4.64 -18.41
C CYS A 104 -2.24 4.02 -17.13
N PHE A 105 -2.04 2.72 -16.92
CA PHE A 105 -2.41 2.07 -15.67
C PHE A 105 -1.60 2.67 -14.52
N VAL A 106 -2.31 3.20 -13.54
CA VAL A 106 -1.72 3.80 -12.35
C VAL A 106 -1.77 2.75 -11.27
N PHE A 107 -0.60 2.34 -10.81
CA PHE A 107 -0.50 1.39 -9.72
C PHE A 107 -0.30 2.12 -8.41
N ARG A 108 -0.80 1.49 -7.36
CA ARG A 108 -0.70 2.00 -6.01
C ARG A 108 -0.03 0.97 -5.15
N TYR A 109 0.91 1.48 -4.39
CA TYR A 109 1.76 0.68 -3.56
C TYR A 109 1.65 1.17 -2.13
N LEU A 110 1.54 0.24 -1.20
CA LEU A 110 1.92 0.50 0.18
C LEU A 110 3.43 0.29 0.26
N TRP A 111 4.17 1.30 0.69
CA TRP A 111 5.57 1.12 1.03
C TRP A 111 5.78 1.04 2.53
N ARG A 112 6.80 0.27 2.93
CA ARG A 112 7.25 0.13 4.32
C ARG A 112 8.77 0.25 4.38
N SER A 113 9.31 0.84 5.44
CA SER A 113 10.75 1.00 5.64
C SER A 113 11.18 0.68 7.07
N GLU A 114 12.50 0.55 7.26
CA GLU A 114 13.15 0.48 8.58
C GLU A 114 12.51 -0.55 9.53
N ALA A 115 12.26 -0.17 10.79
CA ALA A 115 11.66 -1.04 11.79
C ALA A 115 10.26 -1.53 11.41
N CYS A 116 9.53 -0.75 10.60
CA CYS A 116 8.22 -1.18 10.14
C CYS A 116 8.31 -2.38 9.20
N ILE A 117 9.39 -2.57 8.43
CA ILE A 117 9.61 -3.80 7.65
C ILE A 117 9.58 -5.02 8.57
N ASN A 118 10.38 -5.01 9.64
CA ASN A 118 10.57 -6.16 10.52
C ASN A 118 9.40 -6.46 11.48
N THR A 119 8.22 -5.95 11.16
CA THR A 119 7.04 -6.01 12.01
C THR A 119 5.92 -6.78 11.30
N THR A 120 5.19 -7.62 12.03
CA THR A 120 3.96 -8.26 11.51
C THR A 120 2.80 -7.30 11.76
N ILE A 121 2.15 -6.85 10.68
CA ILE A 121 1.09 -5.83 10.73
C ILE A 121 0.13 -6.04 9.56
N SER A 122 -1.14 -5.72 9.76
CA SER A 122 -2.14 -5.73 8.70
C SER A 122 -2.70 -4.34 8.49
N PHE A 123 -2.95 -3.98 7.24
CA PHE A 123 -3.51 -2.68 6.87
C PHE A 123 -4.87 -2.89 6.22
N GLU A 124 -5.87 -2.16 6.69
CA GLU A 124 -7.12 -2.06 5.99
C GLU A 124 -6.99 -0.93 4.96
N VAL A 125 -7.18 -1.25 3.69
CA VAL A 125 -7.03 -0.32 2.58
C VAL A 125 -8.38 -0.20 1.88
N SER A 126 -8.81 1.03 1.66
CA SER A 126 -10.01 1.31 0.86
C SER A 126 -9.60 1.66 -0.57
N CYS A 127 -10.06 0.87 -1.52
CA CYS A 127 -10.01 1.19 -2.96
C CYS A 127 -11.32 1.91 -3.33
N GLY A 128 -11.28 3.21 -3.67
CA GLY A 128 -12.52 3.96 -3.91
C GLY A 128 -12.39 5.12 -4.91
N THR A 129 -13.55 5.60 -5.37
CA THR A 129 -13.71 6.88 -6.06
C THR A 129 -14.38 7.85 -5.08
N HIS A 130 -13.69 8.33 -4.05
CA HIS A 130 -14.30 9.34 -3.20
C HIS A 130 -14.52 10.61 -4.03
N ARG A 131 -15.78 11.06 -4.12
CA ARG A 131 -16.12 12.36 -4.72
C ARG A 131 -15.60 13.54 -3.89
N ASP A 132 -15.25 13.30 -2.62
CA ASP A 132 -14.69 14.32 -1.73
C ASP A 132 -13.75 13.68 -0.68
N PRO A 133 -12.42 13.89 -0.79
CA PRO A 133 -11.44 13.44 0.19
C PRO A 133 -11.77 13.91 1.62
N LYS A 134 -12.40 15.08 1.78
CA LYS A 134 -12.71 15.67 3.09
C LYS A 134 -13.63 14.80 3.93
N ILE A 135 -14.55 14.07 3.31
CA ILE A 135 -15.46 13.16 4.02
C ILE A 135 -14.69 11.94 4.56
N PHE A 136 -13.69 11.45 3.81
CA PHE A 136 -12.84 10.38 4.29
C PHE A 136 -12.03 10.82 5.52
N TYR A 137 -11.37 11.98 5.45
CA TYR A 137 -10.62 12.54 6.58
C TYR A 137 -11.52 12.71 7.82
N TYR A 138 -12.70 13.31 7.67
CA TYR A 138 -13.63 13.55 8.77
C TYR A 138 -14.16 12.26 9.43
N ARG A 139 -14.37 11.19 8.66
CA ARG A 139 -14.84 9.91 9.23
C ARG A 139 -13.73 9.08 9.86
N ASN A 140 -12.48 9.40 9.58
CA ASN A 140 -11.32 8.61 10.00
C ASN A 140 -10.26 9.50 10.66
N GLU A 141 -10.69 10.51 11.42
CA GLU A 141 -9.78 11.44 12.13
C GLU A 141 -8.82 10.66 13.05
N ASN A 142 -9.29 9.55 13.62
CA ASN A 142 -8.53 8.60 14.44
C ASN A 142 -7.33 7.94 13.73
N LEU A 143 -7.17 8.11 12.41
CA LEU A 143 -5.99 7.65 11.66
C LEU A 143 -4.88 8.70 11.58
N PHE A 144 -5.21 9.94 11.87
CA PHE A 144 -4.31 11.09 11.79
C PHE A 144 -4.04 11.72 13.16
N GLU A 145 -4.68 11.21 14.21
CA GLU A 145 -4.29 11.49 15.59
C GLU A 145 -2.85 11.03 15.80
N TYR A 146 -1.99 11.98 16.16
CA TYR A 146 -0.64 11.68 16.60
C TYR A 146 -0.76 10.83 17.87
N GLU A 147 -0.16 9.64 17.85
CA GLU A 147 -0.05 8.81 19.06
C GLU A 147 0.87 9.57 20.03
N ASP A 148 0.28 10.32 20.96
CA ASP A 148 1.00 11.02 22.04
C ASP A 148 1.77 9.96 22.84
N ALA A 149 3.09 10.16 22.95
CA ALA A 149 3.97 9.29 23.70
C ALA A 149 3.70 9.48 25.21
N GLU A 150 3.08 8.48 25.84
CA GLU A 150 3.10 8.31 27.30
C GLU A 150 3.93 7.09 27.70
#